data_AF-A0AAE3DC85-F1
#
_entry.id   AF-A0AAE3DC85-F1
#
_cell.length_a   1.000
_cell.length_b   1.000
_cell.length_c   1.000
_cell.angle_alpha   90.00
_cell.angle_beta   90.00
_cell.angle_gamma   90.00
#
_symmetry.space_group_name_H-M   'P 1'
#
loop_
_entity.id
_entity.type
_entity.pdbx_description
1 polymer ?
#
loop_
_entity_poly.entity_id
_entity_poly.type
_entity_poly.pdbx_seq_one_letter_code
_entity_poly.pdbx_strand_id
1 'polypeptide(L)'
;MFQELLDNLTNVGVFTSSVQEWVSTLSINKVIIFIMMIFMIVGAIDKIRGNKLGYGEQFDEGFNAMGPLAAAMAGVVAAAPVLAIILKPIIVPIYTLLGADPSMFATTLLACDMGGYPLAMQMAGSEAVGNFSGLILGTMMGPTIVFTIPVALS
;
A
#
# COMPACT_ATOMS: atom_id res chain seq x y z
N MET A 1 10.06 -28.13 4.10
CA MET A 1 10.60 -26.75 3.98
C MET A 1 11.71 -26.59 2.95
N PHE A 2 12.94 -27.09 3.12
CA PHE A 2 14.02 -26.87 2.11
C PHE A 2 13.84 -27.69 0.82
N GLN A 3 13.36 -28.94 0.92
CA GLN A 3 12.98 -29.75 -0.24
C GLN A 3 11.75 -29.20 -0.97
N GLU A 4 10.71 -28.72 -0.25
CA GLU A 4 9.58 -27.99 -0.86
C GLU A 4 10.01 -26.70 -1.56
N LEU A 5 11.03 -26.00 -1.05
CA LEU A 5 11.59 -24.81 -1.70
C LEU A 5 12.30 -25.18 -3.00
N LEU A 6 13.10 -26.25 -2.99
CA LEU A 6 13.74 -26.81 -4.19
C LEU A 6 12.70 -27.30 -5.20
N ASP A 7 11.65 -27.99 -4.74
CA ASP A 7 10.56 -28.46 -5.61
C ASP A 7 9.78 -27.28 -6.21
N ASN A 8 9.44 -26.24 -5.43
CA ASN A 8 8.76 -25.05 -5.97
C ASN A 8 9.63 -24.22 -6.92
N LEU A 9 10.95 -24.11 -6.65
CA LEU A 9 11.88 -23.40 -7.52
C LEU A 9 12.16 -24.16 -8.83
N THR A 10 12.10 -25.49 -8.81
CA THR A 10 12.37 -26.33 -10.00
C THR A 10 11.08 -26.68 -10.77
N ASN A 11 9.91 -26.34 -10.23
CA ASN A 11 8.62 -26.62 -10.85
C ASN A 11 8.35 -25.63 -12.00
N VAL A 12 8.80 -26.00 -13.20
CA VAL A 12 8.51 -25.30 -14.48
C VAL A 12 7.00 -25.14 -14.73
N GLY A 13 6.18 -26.01 -14.12
CA GLY A 13 4.72 -25.92 -14.15
C GLY A 13 4.16 -24.70 -13.42
N VAL A 14 4.76 -24.30 -12.28
CA VAL A 14 4.36 -23.07 -11.56
C VAL A 14 4.68 -21.84 -12.39
N PHE A 15 5.87 -21.80 -13.01
CA PHE A 15 6.25 -20.70 -13.89
C PHE A 15 5.30 -20.59 -15.10
N THR A 16 5.04 -21.71 -15.78
CA THR A 16 4.15 -21.75 -16.95
C THR A 16 2.72 -21.36 -16.58
N SER A 17 2.21 -21.85 -15.45
CA SER A 17 0.88 -21.51 -14.94
C SER A 17 0.78 -20.03 -14.58
N SER A 18 1.81 -19.48 -13.93
CA SER A 18 1.87 -18.06 -13.57
C SER A 18 1.90 -17.16 -14.80
N VAL A 19 2.66 -17.55 -15.83
CA VAL A 19 2.71 -16.82 -17.11
C VAL A 19 1.38 -16.93 -17.84
N GLN A 20 0.75 -18.11 -17.88
CA GLN A 20 -0.54 -18.31 -18.53
C GLN A 20 -1.67 -17.51 -17.85
N GLU A 21 -1.68 -17.49 -16.52
CA GLU A 21 -2.63 -16.71 -15.72
C GLU A 21 -2.39 -15.19 -15.88
N TRP A 22 -1.13 -14.78 -16.00
CA TRP A 22 -0.78 -13.40 -16.28
C TRP A 22 -1.22 -12.97 -17.68
N VAL A 23 -1.02 -13.81 -18.70
CA VAL A 23 -1.46 -13.53 -20.08
C VAL A 23 -2.99 -13.55 -20.20
N SER A 24 -3.68 -14.45 -19.50
CA SER A 24 -5.15 -14.54 -19.56
C SER A 24 -5.84 -13.36 -18.88
N THR A 25 -5.17 -12.71 -17.92
CA THR A 25 -5.68 -11.56 -17.16
C THR A 25 -5.05 -10.22 -17.59
N LEU A 26 -4.57 -10.14 -18.84
CA LEU A 26 -3.90 -8.94 -19.35
C LEU A 26 -4.84 -7.73 -19.29
N SER A 27 -4.54 -6.80 -18.39
CA SER A 27 -5.22 -5.52 -18.24
C SER A 27 -4.21 -4.39 -18.40
N ILE A 28 -4.70 -3.17 -18.69
CA ILE A 28 -3.85 -1.97 -18.82
C ILE A 28 -2.97 -1.79 -17.58
N ASN A 29 -3.52 -2.04 -16.38
CA ASN A 29 -2.78 -1.98 -15.12
C ASN A 29 -1.57 -2.93 -15.11
N LYS A 30 -1.75 -4.19 -15.52
CA LYS A 30 -0.64 -5.16 -15.56
C LYS A 30 0.42 -4.81 -16.59
N VAL A 31 0.04 -4.21 -17.73
CA VAL A 31 1.00 -3.74 -18.73
C VAL A 31 1.86 -2.60 -18.15
N ILE A 32 1.25 -1.65 -17.44
CA ILE A 32 1.99 -0.56 -16.78
C ILE A 32 2.95 -1.13 -15.73
N ILE A 33 2.49 -2.05 -14.88
CA ILE A 33 3.35 -2.70 -13.87
C ILE A 33 4.51 -3.46 -14.53
N PHE A 34 4.27 -4.14 -15.64
CA PHE A 34 5.31 -4.85 -16.38
C PHE A 34 6.41 -3.91 -16.90
N ILE A 35 6.03 -2.75 -17.44
CA ILE A 35 6.98 -1.73 -17.88
C ILE A 35 7.79 -1.19 -16.68
N MET A 36 7.15 -0.90 -15.55
CA MET A 36 7.86 -0.47 -14.33
C MET A 36 8.86 -1.53 -13.84
N MET A 37 8.50 -2.82 -13.91
CA MET A 37 9.38 -3.92 -13.54
C MET A 37 10.62 -3.99 -14.44
N ILE A 38 10.49 -3.75 -15.75
CA ILE A 38 11.64 -3.68 -16.65
C ILE A 38 12.60 -2.57 -16.21
N PHE A 39 12.09 -1.38 -15.87
CA PHE A 39 12.93 -0.27 -15.40
C PHE A 39 13.61 -0.57 -14.06
N MET A 40 12.95 -1.27 -13.14
CA MET A 40 13.57 -1.76 -11.91
C MET A 40 14.75 -2.70 -12.22
N ILE A 41 14.57 -3.65 -13.14
CA ILE A 41 15.64 -4.58 -13.55
C ILE A 41 16.81 -3.82 -14.20
N VAL A 42 16.52 -2.82 -15.04
CA VAL A 42 17.55 -1.94 -15.63
C VAL A 42 18.34 -1.20 -14.54
N GLY A 43 17.66 -0.62 -13.55
CA GLY A 43 18.31 0.04 -12.41
C GLY A 43 19.19 -0.91 -11.59
N ALA A 44 18.71 -2.13 -11.34
CA ALA A 44 19.48 -3.17 -10.66
C ALA A 44 20.74 -3.59 -11.44
N ILE A 45 20.63 -3.76 -12.76
CA ILE A 45 21.76 -4.09 -13.63
C ILE A 45 22.77 -2.93 -13.68
N ASP A 46 22.31 -1.69 -13.77
CA ASP A 46 23.19 -0.51 -13.76
C ASP A 46 23.95 -0.40 -12.44
N LYS A 47 23.29 -0.65 -11.31
CA LYS A 47 23.94 -0.73 -9.99
C LYS A 47 25.06 -1.78 -9.97
N ILE A 48 24.80 -3.01 -10.44
CA ILE A 48 25.81 -4.09 -10.49
C ILE A 48 27.01 -3.71 -11.37
N ARG A 49 26.78 -2.90 -12.41
CA ARG A 49 27.83 -2.42 -13.34
C ARG A 49 28.59 -1.18 -12.84
N GLY A 50 28.37 -0.76 -11.60
CA GLY A 50 29.04 0.38 -10.99
C GLY A 50 28.34 1.72 -11.22
N ASN A 51 27.01 1.70 -11.42
CA ASN A 51 26.14 2.88 -11.52
C ASN A 51 26.61 3.91 -12.56
N LYS A 52 26.86 3.45 -13.80
CA LYS A 52 27.42 4.32 -14.86
C LYS A 52 26.37 5.24 -15.48
N LEU A 53 25.10 4.82 -15.44
CA LEU A 53 23.98 5.57 -16.01
C LEU A 53 23.20 6.36 -14.95
N GLY A 54 23.50 6.15 -13.66
CA GLY A 54 22.85 6.83 -12.53
C GLY A 54 21.51 6.19 -12.12
N TYR A 55 21.05 5.14 -12.80
CA TYR A 55 19.79 4.46 -12.46
C TYR A 55 19.93 3.56 -11.23
N GLY A 56 21.15 3.12 -10.92
CA GLY A 56 21.43 2.34 -9.72
C GLY A 56 21.22 3.11 -8.42
N GLU A 57 21.38 4.43 -8.44
CA GLU A 57 21.14 5.29 -7.27
C GLU A 57 19.65 5.34 -6.89
N GLN A 58 18.78 5.49 -7.90
CA GLN A 58 17.33 5.44 -7.71
C GLN A 58 16.84 4.06 -7.24
N PHE A 59 17.50 2.99 -7.69
CA PHE A 59 17.24 1.64 -7.18
C PHE A 59 17.61 1.53 -5.69
N ASP A 60 18.70 2.17 -5.26
CA ASP A 60 19.14 2.19 -3.86
C ASP A 60 18.26 3.02 -2.96
N GLU A 61 17.81 4.18 -3.42
CA GLU A 61 16.82 4.98 -2.70
C GLU A 61 15.54 4.17 -2.49
N GLY A 62 15.03 3.52 -3.54
CA GLY A 62 13.87 2.64 -3.44
C GLY A 62 14.09 1.49 -2.47
N PHE A 63 15.25 0.82 -2.53
CA PHE A 63 15.57 -0.30 -1.64
C PHE A 63 15.69 0.12 -0.18
N ASN A 64 16.36 1.24 0.09
CA ASN A 64 16.52 1.78 1.44
C ASN A 64 15.20 2.28 2.00
N ALA A 65 14.28 2.79 1.17
CA ALA A 65 12.96 3.22 1.58
C ALA A 65 12.03 2.04 1.96
N MET A 66 12.24 0.83 1.42
CA MET A 66 11.39 -0.32 1.71
C MET A 66 11.31 -0.66 3.20
N GLY A 67 12.45 -0.61 3.92
CA GLY A 67 12.50 -0.95 5.34
C GLY A 67 11.67 -0.02 6.23
N PRO A 68 11.94 1.30 6.20
CA PRO A 68 11.16 2.30 6.92
C PRO A 68 9.67 2.28 6.55
N LEU A 69 9.33 2.17 5.26
CA LEU A 69 7.93 2.11 4.81
C LEU A 69 7.22 0.87 5.33
N ALA A 70 7.83 -0.32 5.23
CA ALA A 70 7.26 -1.56 5.74
C ALA A 70 7.06 -1.53 7.26
N ALA A 71 8.03 -1.00 8.00
CA ALA A 71 7.93 -0.85 9.46
C ALA A 71 6.81 0.13 9.85
N ALA A 72 6.68 1.26 9.15
CA ALA A 72 5.60 2.23 9.37
C ALA A 72 4.23 1.62 9.08
N MET A 73 4.06 0.95 7.93
CA MET A 73 2.81 0.28 7.55
C MET A 73 2.43 -0.80 8.56
N ALA A 74 3.36 -1.69 8.94
CA ALA A 74 3.10 -2.74 9.92
C ALA A 74 2.74 -2.16 11.29
N GLY A 75 3.43 -1.10 11.72
CA GLY A 75 3.17 -0.41 12.98
C GLY A 75 1.76 0.18 13.04
N VAL A 76 1.31 0.88 11.99
CA VAL A 76 -0.03 1.47 11.99
C VAL A 76 -1.11 0.41 11.83
N VAL A 77 -0.90 -0.62 11.00
CA VAL A 77 -1.84 -1.76 10.90
C VAL A 77 -2.02 -2.45 12.25
N ALA A 78 -0.94 -2.64 13.01
CA ALA A 78 -1.00 -3.18 14.37
C ALA A 78 -1.67 -2.23 15.38
N ALA A 79 -1.50 -0.91 15.21
CA ALA A 79 -2.10 0.11 16.08
C ALA A 79 -3.57 0.41 15.76
N ALA A 80 -4.03 0.13 14.54
CA ALA A 80 -5.40 0.38 14.07
C ALA A 80 -6.51 -0.10 15.05
N PRO A 81 -6.49 -1.33 15.60
CA PRO A 81 -7.49 -1.75 16.56
C PRO A 81 -7.49 -0.94 17.86
N VAL A 82 -6.31 -0.55 18.35
CA VAL A 82 -6.19 0.27 19.57
C VAL A 82 -6.70 1.69 19.31
N LEU A 83 -6.32 2.28 18.17
CA LEU A 83 -6.83 3.59 17.74
C LEU A 83 -8.35 3.57 17.61
N ALA A 84 -8.92 2.53 17.01
CA ALA A 84 -10.36 2.38 16.89
C ALA A 84 -11.06 2.38 18.26
N ILE A 85 -10.53 1.67 19.25
CA ILE A 85 -11.12 1.62 20.61
C ILE A 85 -11.11 3.01 21.26
N ILE A 86 -10.03 3.78 21.10
CA ILE A 86 -9.87 5.11 21.69
C ILE A 86 -10.75 6.14 20.97
N LEU A 87 -10.82 6.08 19.65
CA LEU A 87 -11.52 7.07 18.82
C LEU A 87 -13.04 6.86 18.80
N LYS A 88 -13.50 5.61 18.85
CA LYS A 88 -14.94 5.27 18.81
C LYS A 88 -15.83 6.06 19.78
N PRO A 89 -15.53 6.19 21.09
CA PRO A 89 -16.43 6.86 22.04
C PRO A 89 -16.68 8.34 21.72
N ILE A 90 -15.75 9.01 21.02
CA ILE A 90 -15.86 10.44 20.69
C ILE A 90 -16.35 10.64 19.26
N ILE A 91 -15.75 9.92 18.30
CA ILE A 91 -16.00 10.13 16.87
C ILE A 91 -17.36 9.55 16.44
N VAL A 92 -17.74 8.39 16.96
CA VAL A 92 -19.01 7.74 16.59
C VAL A 92 -20.23 8.61 16.88
N PRO A 93 -20.43 9.19 18.09
CA PRO A 93 -21.60 10.01 18.35
C PRO A 93 -21.60 11.31 17.55
N ILE A 94 -20.44 11.92 17.28
CA ILE A 94 -20.35 13.16 16.48
C ILE A 94 -20.71 12.88 15.03
N TYR A 95 -20.12 11.86 14.42
CA TYR A 95 -20.34 11.53 13.02
C TYR A 95 -21.77 11.03 12.77
N THR A 96 -22.31 10.20 13.67
CA THR A 96 -23.71 9.74 13.56
C THR A 96 -24.71 10.88 13.73
N LEU A 97 -24.43 11.87 14.59
CA LEU A 97 -25.26 13.08 14.72
C LEU A 97 -25.25 13.95 13.45
N LEU A 98 -24.14 13.98 12.73
CA LEU A 98 -24.01 14.66 11.43
C LEU A 98 -24.54 13.83 10.25
N GLY A 99 -24.99 12.59 10.49
CA GLY A 99 -25.44 11.66 9.45
C GLY A 99 -24.31 11.05 8.61
N ALA A 100 -23.06 11.11 9.08
CA ALA A 100 -21.88 10.58 8.42
C ALA A 100 -21.38 9.29 9.08
N ASP A 101 -20.66 8.46 8.32
CA ASP A 101 -20.05 7.24 8.85
C ASP A 101 -18.71 7.56 9.55
N PRO A 102 -18.47 7.04 10.77
CA PRO A 102 -17.23 7.24 11.52
C PRO A 102 -15.95 6.81 10.77
N SER A 103 -16.04 5.90 9.80
CA SER A 103 -14.90 5.44 8.99
C SER A 103 -14.27 6.56 8.13
N MET A 104 -15.04 7.59 7.82
CA MET A 104 -14.56 8.76 7.07
C MET A 104 -13.52 9.55 7.88
N PHE A 105 -13.63 9.57 9.21
CA PHE A 105 -12.65 10.25 10.06
C PHE A 105 -11.27 9.56 10.01
N ALA A 106 -11.26 8.23 10.08
CA ALA A 106 -10.04 7.42 10.04
C ALA A 106 -9.20 7.70 8.80
N THR A 107 -9.85 7.81 7.64
CA THR A 107 -9.22 7.97 6.33
C THR A 107 -9.00 9.43 5.93
N THR A 108 -9.55 10.38 6.68
CA THR A 108 -9.20 11.80 6.56
C THR A 108 -7.84 12.07 7.20
N LEU A 109 -7.55 11.44 8.35
CA LEU A 109 -6.28 11.62 9.06
C LEU A 109 -5.19 10.66 8.59
N LEU A 110 -5.53 9.43 8.22
CA LEU A 110 -4.56 8.44 7.77
C LEU A 110 -4.79 8.09 6.31
N ALA A 111 -3.72 8.13 5.52
CA ALA A 111 -3.73 7.66 4.16
C ALA A 111 -4.02 6.15 4.09
N CYS A 112 -4.57 5.69 2.96
CA CYS A 112 -4.96 4.29 2.77
C CYS A 112 -3.79 3.31 2.94
N ASP A 113 -2.59 3.73 2.50
CA ASP A 113 -1.33 3.00 2.56
C ASP A 113 -0.69 3.07 3.96
N MET A 114 -0.94 4.13 4.72
CA MET A 114 -0.50 4.27 6.11
C MET A 114 -1.39 3.54 7.12
N GLY A 115 -2.24 2.61 6.70
CA GLY A 115 -3.14 1.87 7.61
C GLY A 115 -4.49 2.57 7.87
N GLY A 116 -4.82 3.63 7.12
CA GLY A 116 -6.15 4.25 7.16
C GLY A 116 -7.27 3.30 6.70
N TYR A 117 -6.99 2.44 5.72
CA TYR A 117 -7.96 1.44 5.23
C TYR A 117 -8.41 0.44 6.31
N PRO A 118 -7.51 -0.30 7.00
CA PRO A 118 -7.93 -1.22 8.06
C PRO A 118 -8.60 -0.52 9.24
N LEU A 119 -8.21 0.73 9.56
CA LEU A 119 -8.90 1.53 10.58
C LEU A 119 -10.32 1.91 10.14
N ALA A 120 -10.50 2.34 8.89
CA ALA A 120 -11.82 2.65 8.33
C ALA A 120 -12.74 1.44 8.33
N MET A 121 -12.23 0.27 7.94
CA MET A 121 -13.00 -0.99 7.98
C MET A 121 -13.47 -1.37 9.39
N GLN A 122 -12.70 -1.03 10.43
CA GLN A 122 -13.08 -1.29 11.82
C GLN A 122 -14.05 -0.25 12.40
N MET A 123 -14.16 0.91 11.77
CA MET A 123 -15.03 2.01 12.19
C MET A 123 -16.31 2.11 11.35
N ALA A 124 -16.34 1.46 10.18
CA ALA A 124 -17.45 1.50 9.24
C ALA A 124 -18.68 0.74 9.74
N GLY A 125 -19.86 1.30 9.48
CA GLY A 125 -21.14 0.62 9.71
C GLY A 125 -21.47 -0.42 8.63
N SER A 126 -20.85 -0.34 7.46
CA SER A 126 -20.98 -1.33 6.38
C SER A 126 -19.68 -1.46 5.59
N GLU A 127 -19.45 -2.65 5.01
CA GLU A 127 -18.28 -2.90 4.17
C GLU A 127 -18.20 -1.97 2.96
N ALA A 128 -19.34 -1.64 2.34
CA ALA A 128 -19.38 -0.71 1.21
C ALA A 128 -18.87 0.69 1.59
N VAL A 129 -19.26 1.19 2.76
CA VAL A 129 -18.81 2.51 3.26
C VAL A 129 -17.36 2.44 3.74
N GLY A 130 -16.94 1.33 4.33
CA GLY A 130 -15.55 1.06 4.68
C GLY A 130 -14.63 1.07 3.45
N ASN A 131 -15.05 0.43 2.35
CA ASN A 131 -14.30 0.44 1.08
C ASN A 131 -14.29 1.83 0.44
N PHE A 132 -15.40 2.56 0.48
CA PHE A 132 -15.45 3.93 -0.06
C PHE A 132 -14.53 4.88 0.71
N SER A 133 -14.65 4.91 2.03
CA SER A 133 -13.79 5.71 2.90
C SER A 133 -12.32 5.28 2.81
N GLY A 134 -12.06 3.98 2.89
CA GLY A 134 -10.73 3.40 2.82
C GLY A 134 -9.99 3.63 1.49
N LEU A 135 -10.66 3.40 0.36
CA LEU A 135 -10.02 3.39 -0.96
C LEU A 135 -10.16 4.73 -1.69
N ILE A 136 -11.29 5.43 -1.56
CA ILE A 136 -11.52 6.67 -2.30
C ILE A 136 -11.15 7.87 -1.43
N LEU A 137 -11.71 8.00 -0.23
CA LEU A 137 -11.37 9.11 0.66
C LEU A 137 -9.91 9.01 1.12
N GLY A 138 -9.48 7.82 1.53
CA GLY A 138 -8.16 7.55 2.08
C GLY A 138 -7.02 7.69 1.07
N THR A 139 -7.27 7.60 -0.23
CA THR A 139 -6.25 7.89 -1.27
C THR A 139 -6.15 9.37 -1.62
N MET A 140 -7.19 10.15 -1.32
CA MET A 140 -7.25 11.57 -1.69
C MET A 140 -6.98 12.48 -0.50
N MET A 141 -7.78 12.38 0.56
CA MET A 141 -7.70 13.28 1.72
C MET A 141 -6.54 12.96 2.64
N GLY A 142 -6.31 11.68 2.94
CA GLY A 142 -5.23 11.24 3.81
C GLY A 142 -3.87 11.77 3.36
N PRO A 143 -3.38 11.43 2.14
CA PRO A 143 -2.11 11.94 1.63
C PRO A 143 -2.05 13.46 1.55
N THR A 144 -3.16 14.12 1.21
CA THR A 144 -3.21 15.58 1.16
C THR A 144 -2.90 16.19 2.52
N ILE A 145 -3.54 15.70 3.59
CA ILE A 145 -3.41 16.26 4.93
C ILE A 145 -2.07 15.87 5.57
N VAL A 146 -1.67 14.61 5.51
CA VAL A 146 -0.46 14.14 6.21
C VAL A 146 0.83 14.30 5.41
N PHE A 147 0.75 14.50 4.10
CA PHE A 147 1.94 14.58 3.25
C PHE A 147 1.99 15.88 2.45
N THR A 148 0.99 16.16 1.62
CA THR A 148 1.05 17.31 0.70
C THR A 148 1.09 18.65 1.43
N ILE A 149 0.26 18.86 2.46
CA ILE A 149 0.27 20.11 3.25
C ILE A 149 1.62 20.30 3.97
N PRO A 150 2.15 19.33 4.74
CA PRO A 150 3.46 19.46 5.37
C PRO A 150 4.59 19.74 4.37
N VAL A 151 4.65 19.01 3.27
CA VAL A 151 5.70 19.18 2.24
C VAL A 151 5.61 20.54 1.55
N ALA A 152 4.41 21.07 1.34
CA ALA A 152 4.23 22.39 0.73
C ALA A 152 4.62 23.56 1.67
N LEU A 153 4.65 23.31 2.98
CA LEU A 153 4.95 24.32 4.00
C LEU A 153 6.40 24.24 4.53
N SER A 154 7.15 23.20 4.16
CA SER A 154 8.58 22.99 4.49
C SER A 154 9.51 23.48 3.39
#